data_AF-A0A535TSA0-F1
#
_entry.id   AF-A0A535TSA0-F1
#
_cell.length_a   1.000
_cell.length_b   1.000
_cell.length_c   1.000
_cell.angle_alpha   90.00
_cell.angle_beta   90.00
_cell.angle_gamma   90.00
#
_symmetry.space_group_name_H-M   'P 1'
#
loop_
_entity.id
_entity.type
_entity.pdbx_description
1 polymer ?
#
loop_
_entity_poly.entity_id
_entity_poly.type
_entity_poly.pdbx_seq_one_letter_code
_entity_poly.pdbx_strand_id
1 'polypeptide(L)'
;MASQAGSAATTDSQVLQIIRNNVNTTHLFDVTEVDIYKLNQDGNGNLTPDLTHYNRYALDGTPMISPEPWPATMRNVGNGTSDFIGVTIKYTYTWKAGFFAPLGPVKTTADTYVRLEPQSY
;
A
#
# COMPACT_ATOMS: atom_id res chain seq x y z
N MET A 1 18.52 -10.58 19.11
CA MET A 1 17.84 -9.31 18.80
C MET A 1 17.95 -9.07 17.30
N ALA A 2 17.04 -9.62 16.49
CA ALA A 2 16.90 -9.33 15.06
C ALA A 2 15.71 -10.14 14.51
N SER A 3 14.53 -9.51 14.41
CA SER A 3 13.38 -10.03 13.65
C SER A 3 12.32 -8.93 13.44
N GLN A 4 12.13 -8.05 14.45
CA GLN A 4 11.16 -6.95 14.42
C GLN A 4 11.43 -5.94 13.29
N ALA A 5 12.70 -5.61 13.06
CA ALA A 5 13.10 -4.69 12.00
C ALA A 5 12.89 -5.28 10.60
N GLY A 6 12.89 -6.62 10.44
CA GLY A 6 12.79 -7.26 9.12
C GLY A 6 11.45 -6.98 8.45
N SER A 7 10.34 -7.28 9.14
CA SER A 7 8.99 -7.03 8.62
C SER A 7 8.74 -5.54 8.39
N ALA A 8 9.09 -4.69 9.35
CA ALA A 8 8.96 -3.23 9.22
C ALA A 8 9.80 -2.65 8.07
N ALA A 9 11.05 -3.10 7.91
CA ALA A 9 11.97 -2.66 6.85
C ALA A 9 11.52 -3.06 5.46
N THR A 10 10.92 -4.23 5.31
CA THR A 10 10.56 -4.78 4.00
C THR A 10 9.09 -4.63 3.64
N THR A 11 8.24 -4.14 4.54
CA THR A 11 6.78 -4.11 4.32
C THR A 11 6.41 -3.50 2.97
N ASP A 12 6.95 -2.33 2.63
CA ASP A 12 6.56 -1.61 1.40
C ASP A 12 6.99 -2.40 0.16
N SER A 13 8.23 -2.90 0.17
CA SER A 13 8.74 -3.76 -0.91
C SER A 13 7.93 -5.05 -1.07
N GLN A 14 7.45 -5.65 0.02
CA GLN A 14 6.63 -6.86 0.00
C GLN A 14 5.22 -6.58 -0.55
N VAL A 15 4.59 -5.48 -0.11
CA VAL A 15 3.29 -5.03 -0.64
C VAL A 15 3.40 -4.78 -2.14
N LEU A 16 4.39 -4.02 -2.57
CA LEU A 16 4.62 -3.72 -3.99
C LEU A 16 4.89 -4.99 -4.81
N GLN A 17 5.66 -5.93 -4.28
CA GLN A 17 5.94 -7.21 -4.95
C GLN A 17 4.67 -8.06 -5.11
N ILE A 18 3.81 -8.14 -4.08
CA ILE A 18 2.55 -8.87 -4.15
C ILE A 18 1.63 -8.24 -5.20
N ILE A 19 1.51 -6.91 -5.22
CA ILE A 19 0.70 -6.20 -6.22
C ILE A 19 1.25 -6.49 -7.62
N ARG A 20 2.56 -6.33 -7.83
CA ARG A 20 3.21 -6.56 -9.11
C ARG A 20 3.01 -7.98 -9.63
N ASN A 21 3.12 -8.99 -8.77
CA ASN A 21 2.88 -10.39 -9.14
C ASN A 21 1.43 -10.63 -9.61
N ASN A 22 0.45 -9.95 -9.01
CA ASN A 22 -0.96 -10.08 -9.41
C ASN A 22 -1.27 -9.29 -10.70
N VAL A 23 -0.70 -8.10 -10.88
CA VAL A 23 -0.90 -7.28 -12.09
C VAL A 23 -0.29 -7.96 -13.32
N ASN A 24 0.94 -8.46 -13.20
CA ASN A 24 1.68 -9.09 -14.30
C ASN A 24 1.05 -10.40 -14.78
N THR A 25 0.15 -11.02 -14.02
CA THR A 25 -0.54 -12.24 -14.45
C THR A 25 -1.83 -11.98 -15.22
N THR A 26 -2.43 -10.80 -15.05
CA THR A 26 -3.75 -10.48 -15.61
C THR A 26 -3.68 -9.52 -16.79
N HIS A 27 -2.73 -8.57 -16.81
CA HIS A 27 -2.61 -7.52 -17.85
C HIS A 27 -3.92 -6.74 -18.14
N LEU A 28 -4.87 -6.75 -17.20
CA LEU A 28 -6.19 -6.14 -17.38
C LEU A 28 -6.20 -4.65 -17.01
N PHE A 29 -5.19 -4.17 -16.29
CA PHE A 29 -5.13 -2.79 -15.81
C PHE A 29 -3.68 -2.39 -15.57
N ASP A 30 -3.42 -1.09 -15.68
CA ASP A 30 -2.13 -0.49 -15.36
C ASP A 30 -2.22 0.17 -13.99
N VAL A 31 -1.40 -0.28 -13.04
CA VAL A 31 -1.29 0.37 -11.72
C VAL A 31 -0.38 1.58 -11.87
N THR A 32 -0.92 2.76 -11.60
CA THR A 32 -0.18 4.03 -11.73
C THR A 32 0.43 4.47 -10.42
N GLU A 33 -0.18 4.09 -9.29
CA GLU A 33 0.21 4.57 -7.97
C GLU A 33 -0.24 3.58 -6.89
N VAL A 34 0.64 3.33 -5.92
CA VAL A 34 0.38 2.57 -4.71
C VAL A 34 0.70 3.46 -3.53
N ASP A 35 -0.32 3.76 -2.74
CA ASP A 35 -0.18 4.51 -1.50
C ASP A 35 -0.11 3.52 -0.33
N ILE A 36 0.87 3.69 0.56
CA ILE A 36 1.05 2.88 1.76
C ILE A 36 1.13 3.83 2.96
N TYR A 37 0.23 3.69 3.92
CA TYR A 37 0.08 4.65 4.99
C TYR A 37 -0.36 4.02 6.30
N LYS A 38 -0.10 4.75 7.39
CA LYS A 38 -0.53 4.35 8.73
C LYS A 38 -2.03 4.61 8.91
N LEU A 39 -2.68 3.73 9.67
CA LEU A 39 -4.03 3.95 10.16
C LEU A 39 -4.01 4.15 11.67
N ASN A 40 -4.76 5.15 12.13
CA ASN A 40 -5.03 5.40 13.53
C ASN A 40 -6.31 4.64 13.93
N GLN A 41 -6.21 3.83 14.98
CA GLN A 41 -7.35 3.13 15.56
C GLN A 41 -7.91 3.92 16.76
N ASP A 42 -9.20 4.25 16.73
CA ASP A 42 -9.87 4.87 17.88
C ASP A 42 -10.24 3.83 18.95
N GLY A 43 -10.73 4.29 20.12
CA GLY A 43 -11.16 3.41 21.21
C GLY A 43 -12.32 2.47 20.88
N ASN A 44 -13.01 2.69 19.75
CA ASN A 44 -14.11 1.87 19.26
C ASN A 44 -13.67 0.91 18.14
N GLY A 45 -12.38 0.94 17.76
CA GLY A 45 -11.80 0.09 16.73
C GLY A 45 -11.89 0.66 15.31
N ASN A 46 -12.41 1.87 15.11
CA ASN A 46 -12.48 2.48 13.78
C ASN A 46 -11.08 2.89 13.31
N LEU A 47 -10.80 2.67 12.04
CA LEU A 47 -9.53 2.99 11.41
C LEU A 47 -9.65 4.26 10.56
N THR A 48 -8.74 5.20 10.76
CA THR A 48 -8.67 6.45 9.98
C THR A 48 -7.26 6.66 9.42
N PRO A 49 -7.10 7.08 8.16
CA PRO A 49 -5.78 7.35 7.58
C PRO A 49 -5.01 8.44 8.33
N ASP A 50 -3.73 8.18 8.61
CA ASP A 50 -2.79 9.19 9.07
C ASP A 50 -2.11 9.84 7.86
N LEU A 51 -2.44 11.11 7.61
CA LEU A 51 -1.90 11.86 6.47
C LEU A 51 -0.44 12.30 6.66
N THR A 52 0.12 12.14 7.86
CA THR A 52 1.53 12.47 8.14
C THR A 52 2.47 11.29 7.92
N HIS A 53 1.95 10.06 8.05
CA HIS A 53 2.69 8.82 7.87
C HIS A 53 2.24 8.11 6.60
N TYR A 54 2.60 8.68 5.46
CA TYR A 54 2.07 8.31 4.15
C TYR A 54 3.17 8.27 3.09
N ASN A 55 3.36 7.11 2.46
CA ASN A 55 4.29 6.89 1.36
C ASN A 55 3.53 6.63 0.07
N ARG A 56 4.15 7.01 -1.05
CA ARG A 56 3.59 6.82 -2.38
C ARG A 56 4.64 6.27 -3.32
N TYR A 57 4.26 5.25 -4.07
CA TYR A 57 5.14 4.53 -4.98
C TYR A 57 4.50 4.32 -6.34
N ALA A 58 5.32 4.34 -7.38
CA ALA A 58 4.98 3.69 -8.63
C ALA A 58 5.05 2.15 -8.46
N LEU A 59 4.43 1.38 -9.36
CA LEU A 59 4.39 -0.08 -9.25
C LEU A 59 5.80 -0.73 -9.26
N ASP A 60 6.78 -0.08 -9.89
CA ASP A 60 8.18 -0.52 -9.92
C ASP A 60 8.91 -0.32 -8.57
N GLY A 61 8.26 0.37 -7.62
CA GLY A 61 8.78 0.70 -6.31
C GLY A 61 9.55 2.02 -6.25
N THR A 62 9.54 2.79 -7.34
CA THR A 62 10.08 4.15 -7.34
C THR A 62 9.23 5.03 -6.42
N PRO A 63 9.81 5.68 -5.39
CA PRO A 63 9.07 6.60 -4.54
C PRO A 63 8.65 7.83 -5.32
N MET A 64 7.36 8.16 -5.26
CA MET A 64 6.79 9.36 -5.88
C MET A 64 6.84 10.58 -4.95
N ILE A 65 7.12 10.37 -3.66
CA ILE A 65 7.39 11.40 -2.66
C ILE A 65 8.76 11.08 -2.06
N SER A 66 9.72 12.01 -2.18
CA SER A 66 11.09 11.82 -1.68
C SER A 66 11.54 13.06 -0.89
N PRO A 67 12.09 12.89 0.33
CA PRO A 67 12.21 11.63 1.06
C PRO A 67 10.83 11.06 1.45
N GLU A 68 10.76 9.75 1.67
CA GLU A 68 9.52 9.09 2.10
C GLU A 68 9.10 9.64 3.47
N PRO A 69 7.87 10.18 3.62
CA PRO A 69 7.41 10.76 4.88
C PRO A 69 7.34 9.76 6.04
N TRP A 70 7.14 8.47 5.72
CA TRP A 70 7.06 7.39 6.70
C TRP A 70 8.08 6.29 6.45
N PRO A 71 9.37 6.54 6.76
CA PRO A 71 10.41 5.54 6.57
C PRO A 71 10.19 4.36 7.52
N ALA A 72 10.68 3.19 7.12
CA ALA A 72 10.49 1.96 7.88
C ALA A 72 10.97 2.02 9.35
N THR A 73 11.97 2.84 9.65
CA THR A 73 12.48 3.04 11.02
C THR A 73 11.47 3.69 11.96
N MET A 74 10.43 4.34 11.45
CA MET A 74 9.35 4.93 12.24
C MET A 74 8.19 3.96 12.51
N ARG A 75 8.22 2.75 11.94
CA ARG A 75 7.13 1.77 12.10
C ARG A 75 7.23 1.04 13.42
N ASN A 76 6.09 0.93 14.10
CA ASN A 76 5.96 0.16 15.32
C ASN A 76 5.39 -1.23 15.03
N VAL A 77 6.08 -2.26 15.51
CA VAL A 77 5.67 -3.68 15.45
C VAL A 77 5.55 -4.30 16.85
N GLY A 78 5.55 -3.47 17.88
CA GLY A 78 5.40 -3.89 19.27
C GLY A 78 4.03 -4.51 19.55
N ASN A 79 4.00 -5.53 20.40
CA ASN A 79 2.74 -6.15 20.81
C ASN A 79 1.82 -5.12 21.50
N GLY A 80 0.57 -5.00 21.05
CA GLY A 80 -0.40 -4.03 21.55
C GLY A 80 -0.19 -2.58 21.09
N THR A 81 0.88 -2.28 20.35
CA THR A 81 1.18 -0.93 19.80
C THR A 81 1.56 -0.96 18.32
N SER A 82 1.32 -2.09 17.65
CA SER A 82 1.60 -2.32 16.24
C SER A 82 0.84 -1.32 15.36
N ASP A 83 1.53 -0.72 14.40
CA ASP A 83 0.89 0.14 13.41
C ASP A 83 -0.04 -0.68 12.51
N PHE A 84 -1.18 -0.10 12.16
CA PHE A 84 -2.07 -0.60 11.12
C PHE A 84 -1.67 0.01 9.78
N ILE A 85 -1.70 -0.79 8.71
CA ILE A 85 -1.32 -0.33 7.38
C ILE A 85 -2.52 -0.35 6.45
N GLY A 86 -2.76 0.81 5.83
CA GLY A 86 -3.65 0.95 4.70
C GLY A 86 -2.84 0.89 3.41
N VAL A 87 -3.37 0.18 2.43
CA VAL A 87 -2.83 0.15 1.07
C VAL A 87 -3.93 0.56 0.11
N THR A 88 -3.69 1.63 -0.64
CA THR A 88 -4.59 2.11 -1.68
C THR A 88 -3.90 1.96 -3.03
N ILE A 89 -4.53 1.23 -3.94
CA ILE A 89 -4.00 0.99 -5.29
C ILE A 89 -4.83 1.81 -6.27
N LYS A 90 -4.17 2.68 -7.02
CA LYS A 90 -4.77 3.46 -8.11
C LYS A 90 -4.33 2.85 -9.43
N TYR A 91 -5.33 2.48 -10.23
CA TYR A 91 -5.10 1.82 -11.50
C TYR A 91 -6.06 2.33 -12.57
N THR A 92 -5.68 2.09 -13.82
CA THR A 92 -6.47 2.42 -15.01
C THR A 92 -6.75 1.17 -15.81
N TYR A 93 -8.03 0.98 -16.17
CA TYR A 93 -8.42 -0.05 -17.14
C TYR A 93 -8.24 0.47 -18.57
N THR A 94 -7.60 -0.33 -19.42
CA THR A 94 -7.44 -0.04 -20.87
C THR A 94 -8.38 -0.87 -21.74
N TRP A 95 -9.00 -1.93 -21.21
CA TRP A 95 -9.96 -2.75 -21.95
C TRP A 95 -11.41 -2.37 -21.58
N LYS A 96 -12.02 -1.46 -22.33
CA LYS A 96 -13.45 -1.57 -22.62
C LYS A 96 -13.63 -1.47 -24.12
N ALA A 97 -13.92 -2.63 -24.71
CA ALA A 97 -14.30 -2.78 -26.10
C ALA A 97 -15.37 -1.75 -26.48
N GLY A 98 -15.07 -0.94 -27.51
CA GLY A 98 -16.02 -0.20 -28.35
C GLY A 98 -16.74 1.02 -27.76
N PHE A 99 -17.25 0.96 -26.52
CA PHE A 99 -18.24 1.95 -26.06
C PHE A 99 -17.66 3.14 -25.26
N PHE A 100 -16.54 2.96 -24.57
CA PHE A 100 -15.99 4.00 -23.66
C PHE A 100 -14.66 4.62 -24.13
N ALA A 101 -14.13 4.19 -25.30
CA ALA A 101 -12.90 4.73 -25.87
C ALA A 101 -12.87 6.28 -26.03
N PRO A 102 -13.98 6.99 -26.33
CA PRO A 102 -13.97 8.45 -26.43
C PRO A 102 -13.86 9.20 -25.09
N LEU A 103 -14.02 8.51 -23.95
CA LEU A 103 -14.09 9.13 -22.61
C LEU A 103 -12.78 9.05 -21.83
N GLY A 104 -11.74 8.44 -22.40
CA GLY A 104 -10.44 8.27 -21.75
C GLY A 104 -10.39 7.12 -20.73
N PRO A 105 -9.20 6.84 -20.16
CA PRO A 105 -9.01 5.74 -19.21
C PRO A 105 -9.87 5.93 -17.95
N VAL A 106 -10.57 4.87 -17.55
CA VAL A 106 -11.36 4.87 -16.31
C VAL A 106 -10.42 4.71 -15.13
N LYS A 107 -10.37 5.72 -14.26
CA LYS A 107 -9.62 5.68 -12.99
C LYS A 107 -10.48 5.02 -11.92
N THR A 108 -9.92 4.07 -11.17
CA THR A 108 -10.62 3.41 -10.05
C THR A 108 -9.65 3.20 -8.88
N THR A 109 -10.21 3.16 -7.68
CA THR A 109 -9.49 2.98 -6.41
C THR A 109 -9.94 1.69 -5.74
N ALA A 110 -9.00 0.87 -5.28
CA ALA A 110 -9.27 -0.27 -4.40
C ALA A 110 -8.48 -0.10 -3.09
N ASP A 111 -9.17 -0.30 -1.96
CA ASP A 111 -8.61 -0.14 -0.62
C ASP A 111 -8.57 -1.49 0.11
N THR A 112 -7.42 -1.80 0.70
CA THR A 112 -7.26 -2.97 1.58
C THR A 112 -6.58 -2.57 2.88
N TYR A 113 -7.00 -3.22 3.97
CA TYR A 113 -6.58 -2.93 5.33
C TYR A 113 -5.96 -4.19 5.93
N VAL A 114 -4.68 -4.13 6.31
CA VAL A 114 -3.99 -5.26 6.93
C VAL A 114 -3.32 -4.79 8.21
N ARG A 115 -3.53 -5.55 9.29
CA ARG A 115 -2.81 -5.36 10.54
C ARG A 115 -1.45 -6.05 10.43
N LEU A 116 -0.36 -5.32 10.68
CA LEU A 116 0.94 -5.95 10.84
C LEU A 116 0.94 -6.77 12.14
N GLU A 117 1.08 -8.08 12.04
CA GLU A 117 1.19 -8.96 13.20
C GLU A 117 2.64 -9.28 13.56
N PRO A 118 2.96 -9.48 14.85
CA PRO A 118 4.28 -9.94 15.27
C PRO A 118 4.55 -11.34 14.74
N GLN A 119 5.63 -11.53 13.96
CA GLN A 119 6.08 -12.87 13.59
C GLN A 119 6.73 -13.54 14.82
N SER A 120 5.97 -14.40 15.49
CA SER A 120 6.47 -15.27 16.56
C SER A 120 6.79 -16.64 15.96
N TYR A 121 7.98 -17.16 16.29
CA TYR A 121 8.47 -18.50 15.95
C TYR A 121 7.92 -19.56 16.92
#